data_AF-A0A0D8L5H8-F1
#
_entry.id   AF-A0A0D8L5H8-F1
#
_cell.length_a   1.000
_cell.length_b   1.000
_cell.length_c   1.000
_cell.angle_alpha   90.00
_cell.angle_beta   90.00
_cell.angle_gamma   90.00
#
_symmetry.space_group_name_H-M   'P 1'
#
loop_
_entity.id
_entity.type
_entity.pdbx_description
1 polymer ?
#
loop_
_entity_poly.entity_id
_entity_poly.type
_entity_poly.pdbx_seq_one_letter_code
_entity_poly.pdbx_strand_id
1 'polypeptide(L)'
;MEAARLLESLTQALSEDGNLLSDDENAAIDAAVGVLIESVEGDSPAAIENAIKQLDKQTQVFAARRMDNSVRKALAGHSVDEI
;
A
#
# COMPACT_ATOMS: atom_id res chain seq x y z
N MET A 1 10.85 -3.20 -13.59
CA MET A 1 10.38 -1.79 -13.62
C MET A 1 9.95 -1.41 -12.22
N GLU A 2 10.22 -0.17 -11.79
CA GLU A 2 9.92 0.32 -10.42
C GLU A 2 8.42 0.32 -10.11
N ALA A 3 7.59 0.81 -11.03
CA ALA A 3 6.13 0.82 -10.89
C ALA A 3 5.54 -0.58 -10.65
N ALA A 4 5.99 -1.59 -11.39
CA ALA A 4 5.50 -2.96 -11.24
C ALA A 4 5.80 -3.54 -9.84
N ARG A 5 7.00 -3.25 -9.30
CA ARG A 5 7.38 -3.68 -7.95
C ARG A 5 6.55 -2.99 -6.88
N LEU A 6 6.25 -1.70 -7.07
CA LEU A 6 5.39 -0.94 -6.16
C LEU A 6 3.97 -1.52 -6.13
N LEU A 7 3.38 -1.80 -7.30
CA LEU A 7 2.05 -2.40 -7.41
C LEU A 7 1.98 -3.79 -6.78
N GLU A 8 2.98 -4.62 -7.01
CA GLU A 8 3.07 -5.96 -6.40
C GLU A 8 3.13 -5.87 -4.86
N SER A 9 4.01 -5.00 -4.33
CA SER A 9 4.14 -4.80 -2.90
C SER A 9 2.86 -4.24 -2.27
N LEU A 10 2.18 -3.32 -2.94
CA LEU A 10 0.92 -2.77 -2.47
C LEU A 10 -0.21 -3.80 -2.51
N THR A 11 -0.26 -4.65 -3.54
CA THR A 11 -1.27 -5.71 -3.64
C THR A 11 -1.13 -6.71 -2.50
N GLN A 12 0.11 -7.12 -2.17
CA GLN A 12 0.37 -7.97 -1.01
C GLN A 12 -0.06 -7.28 0.29
N ALA A 13 0.27 -5.99 0.43
CA ALA A 13 -0.13 -5.20 1.59
C ALA A 13 -1.64 -5.16 1.82
N LEU A 14 -2.39 -4.88 0.76
CA LEU A 14 -3.85 -4.81 0.80
C LEU A 14 -4.47 -6.19 1.08
N SER A 15 -3.87 -7.26 0.57
CA SER A 15 -4.34 -8.62 0.87
C SER A 15 -4.17 -9.01 2.34
N GLU A 16 -3.12 -8.52 3.01
CA GLU A 16 -2.81 -8.87 4.41
C GLU A 16 -3.52 -7.97 5.41
N ASP A 17 -3.57 -6.67 5.13
CA ASP A 17 -3.99 -5.63 6.09
C ASP A 17 -5.03 -4.67 5.50
N GLY A 18 -5.65 -4.97 4.34
CA GLY A 18 -6.66 -4.10 3.72
C GLY A 18 -7.88 -3.82 4.61
N ASN A 19 -8.10 -4.64 5.63
CA ASN A 19 -9.09 -4.38 6.69
C ASN A 19 -8.75 -3.18 7.60
N LEU A 20 -7.55 -2.61 7.50
CA LEU A 20 -7.15 -1.39 8.22
C LEU A 20 -7.59 -0.10 7.49
N LEU A 21 -8.18 -0.22 6.31
CA LEU A 21 -8.65 0.87 5.47
C LEU A 21 -10.17 1.00 5.55
N SER A 22 -10.67 2.22 5.42
CA SER A 22 -12.09 2.46 5.11
C SER A 22 -12.38 2.15 3.64
N ASP A 23 -13.66 2.02 3.30
CA ASP A 23 -14.09 1.85 1.91
C ASP A 23 -13.65 3.03 1.02
N ASP A 24 -13.69 4.26 1.55
CA ASP A 24 -13.24 5.47 0.84
C ASP A 24 -11.72 5.45 0.60
N GLU A 25 -10.95 5.00 1.59
CA GLU A 25 -9.49 4.89 1.45
C GLU A 25 -9.10 3.81 0.45
N ASN A 26 -9.78 2.66 0.49
CA ASN A 26 -9.60 1.60 -0.51
C ASN A 26 -9.91 2.10 -1.92
N ALA A 27 -11.07 2.75 -2.11
CA ALA A 27 -11.45 3.30 -3.42
C ALA A 27 -10.44 4.33 -3.93
N ALA A 28 -9.88 5.17 -3.05
CA ALA A 28 -8.87 6.15 -3.42
C ALA A 28 -7.53 5.51 -3.82
N ILE A 29 -7.12 4.43 -3.15
CA ILE A 29 -5.93 3.66 -3.52
C ILE A 29 -6.15 2.96 -4.86
N ASP A 30 -7.30 2.32 -5.08
CA ASP A 30 -7.64 1.64 -6.33
C ASP A 30 -7.62 2.62 -7.52
N ALA A 31 -8.15 3.82 -7.34
CA ALA A 31 -8.09 4.87 -8.35
C ALA A 31 -6.64 5.27 -8.68
N ALA A 32 -5.78 5.44 -7.67
CA ALA A 32 -4.37 5.77 -7.86
C ALA A 32 -3.58 4.63 -8.55
N VAL A 33 -3.92 3.37 -8.25
CA VAL A 33 -3.39 2.18 -8.93
C VAL A 33 -3.77 2.21 -10.41
N GLY A 34 -5.04 2.49 -10.74
CA GLY A 34 -5.51 2.61 -12.12
C GLY A 34 -4.71 3.65 -12.91
N VAL A 35 -4.50 4.84 -12.33
CA VAL A 35 -3.68 5.91 -12.95
C VAL A 35 -2.24 5.46 -13.19
N LEU A 36 -1.63 4.72 -12.26
CA LEU A 36 -0.27 4.21 -12.44
C LEU A 36 -0.19 3.18 -13.57
N ILE A 37 -1.18 2.28 -13.66
CA ILE A 37 -1.24 1.29 -14.74
C ILE A 37 -1.36 2.00 -16.10
N GLU A 38 -2.31 2.93 -16.25
CA GLU A 38 -2.49 3.71 -17.48
C GLU A 38 -1.20 4.50 -17.85
N SER A 39 -0.51 5.05 -16.85
CA SER A 39 0.73 5.79 -17.07
C SER A 39 1.87 4.90 -17.57
N VAL A 40 1.94 3.65 -17.09
CA VAL A 40 2.92 2.66 -17.55
C VAL A 40 2.62 2.22 -18.98
N GLU A 41 1.34 2.13 -19.37
CA GLU A 41 0.95 1.81 -20.76
C GLU A 41 1.22 2.98 -21.72
N GLY A 42 1.12 4.23 -21.25
CA GLY A 42 1.35 5.45 -22.04
C GLY A 42 2.82 5.83 -22.26
N ASP A 43 3.78 5.07 -21.70
CA ASP A 43 5.24 5.17 -21.91
C ASP A 43 5.85 6.57 -21.68
N SER A 44 5.25 7.37 -20.80
CA SER A 44 5.75 8.70 -20.41
C SER A 44 6.44 8.62 -19.04
N PRO A 45 7.79 8.70 -18.97
CA PRO A 45 8.52 8.59 -17.71
C PRO A 45 8.08 9.60 -16.65
N ALA A 46 7.75 10.83 -17.07
CA ALA A 46 7.28 11.88 -16.17
C ALA A 46 5.88 11.57 -15.61
N ALA A 47 4.99 10.96 -16.40
CA ALA A 47 3.67 10.54 -15.95
C ALA A 47 3.78 9.39 -14.94
N ILE A 48 4.64 8.40 -15.23
CA ILE A 48 4.91 7.27 -14.35
C ILE A 48 5.47 7.76 -13.00
N GLU A 49 6.47 8.65 -13.01
CA GLU A 49 7.04 9.19 -11.78
C GLU A 49 6.00 9.98 -10.96
N ASN A 50 5.12 10.74 -11.62
CA ASN A 50 4.05 11.45 -10.95
C ASN A 50 3.03 10.48 -10.32
N ALA A 51 2.60 9.46 -11.06
CA ALA A 51 1.66 8.45 -10.59
C ALA A 51 2.23 7.65 -9.41
N ILE A 52 3.53 7.30 -9.43
CA ILE A 52 4.23 6.68 -8.30
C ILE A 52 4.14 7.58 -7.07
N LYS A 53 4.48 8.87 -7.19
CA LYS A 53 4.42 9.82 -6.05
C LYS A 53 3.01 9.98 -5.50
N GLN A 54 1.99 9.96 -6.37
CA GLN A 54 0.60 10.02 -5.95
C GLN A 54 0.19 8.77 -5.17
N LEU A 55 0.54 7.59 -5.69
CA LEU A 55 0.25 6.31 -5.05
C LEU A 55 0.96 6.18 -3.70
N ASP A 56 2.23 6.56 -3.63
CA ASP A 56 2.99 6.60 -2.38
C ASP A 56 2.30 7.49 -1.34
N LYS A 57 1.91 8.71 -1.73
CA LYS A 57 1.22 9.62 -0.82
C LYS A 57 -0.12 9.05 -0.34
N GLN A 58 -0.88 8.42 -1.22
CA GLN A 58 -2.18 7.83 -0.89
C GLN A 58 -2.06 6.63 0.07
N THR A 59 -0.94 5.91 0.02
CA THR A 59 -0.68 4.71 0.82
C THR A 59 0.12 4.96 2.10
N GLN A 60 0.61 6.20 2.35
CA GLN A 60 1.37 6.56 3.55
C GLN A 60 0.62 6.27 4.85
N VAL A 61 -0.65 6.67 4.94
CA VAL A 61 -1.47 6.46 6.14
C VAL A 61 -1.70 4.96 6.37
N PHE A 62 -1.91 4.22 5.28
CA PHE A 62 -2.05 2.76 5.35
C PHE A 62 -0.78 2.10 5.89
N ALA A 63 0.39 2.47 5.35
CA ALA A 63 1.67 1.93 5.80
C ALA A 63 1.91 2.18 7.30
N ALA A 64 1.56 3.37 7.81
CA ALA A 64 1.65 3.67 9.24
C ALA A 64 0.75 2.74 10.07
N ARG A 65 -0.51 2.54 9.66
CA ARG A 65 -1.44 1.63 10.35
C ARG A 65 -0.94 0.17 10.33
N ARG A 66 -0.36 -0.29 9.22
CA ARG A 66 0.24 -1.63 9.11
C ARG A 66 1.38 -1.82 10.09
N MET A 67 2.25 -0.81 10.23
CA MET A 67 3.35 -0.82 11.19
C MET A 67 2.82 -0.91 12.63
N ASP A 68 1.84 -0.06 12.99
CA ASP A 68 1.21 -0.10 14.31
C ASP A 68 0.56 -1.47 14.60
N ASN A 69 -0.12 -2.04 13.61
CA ASN A 69 -0.73 -3.36 13.71
C ASN A 69 0.32 -4.47 13.92
N SER A 70 1.41 -4.40 13.17
CA SER A 70 2.53 -5.36 13.26
C SER A 70 3.23 -5.30 14.62
N VAL A 71 3.49 -4.10 15.14
CA VAL A 71 4.05 -3.89 16.48
C VAL A 71 3.12 -4.46 17.55
N ARG A 72 1.81 -4.18 17.45
CA ARG A 72 0.82 -4.71 18.40
C ARG A 72 0.76 -6.24 18.39
N LYS A 73 0.76 -6.86 17.20
CA LYS A 73 0.79 -8.32 17.04
C LYS A 73 2.05 -8.93 17.66
N ALA A 74 3.22 -8.32 17.44
CA ALA A 74 4.49 -8.80 17.99
C ALA A 74 4.54 -8.72 19.53
N LEU A 75 4.03 -7.63 20.11
CA LEU A 75 3.95 -7.47 21.56
C LEU A 75 2.95 -8.45 22.20
N ALA A 76 1.80 -8.68 21.55
CA ALA A 76 0.81 -9.63 22.02
C ALA A 76 1.29 -11.10 21.92
N GLY A 77 2.04 -11.44 20.87
CA GLY A 77 2.63 -12.77 20.68
C GLY A 77 3.68 -13.12 21.72
N HIS A 78 4.52 -12.16 22.13
CA HIS A 78 5.50 -12.38 23.19
C HIS A 78 4.87 -12.59 24.58
N SER A 79 3.65 -12.12 24.83
CA SER A 79 2.96 -12.37 26.11
C SER A 79 2.42 -13.81 26.24
N VAL A 80 2.35 -14.56 25.14
CA VAL A 80 1.78 -15.93 25.12
C VAL A 80 2.88 -17.00 25.24
N ASP A 81 4.15 -16.64 25.04
CA ASP A 81 5.32 -17.54 25.13
C ASP A 81 5.99 -17.55 26.53
N GLU A 82 5.24 -17.17 27.57
CA GLU A 82 5.61 -17.33 28.99
C GLU A 82 4.67 -18.34 29.69
N ILE A 83 4.64 -19.61 29.27
CA ILE A 83 4.22 -20.74 30.14
C ILE A 83 5.06 -21.99 29.85
#